data_AF-A0ABD5BRB5-F1
#
_entry.id   AF-A0ABD5BRB5-F1
#
_cell.length_a   1.000
_cell.length_b   1.000
_cell.length_c   1.000
_cell.angle_alpha   90.00
_cell.angle_beta   90.00
_cell.angle_gamma   90.00
#
_symmetry.space_group_name_H-M   'P 1'
#
loop_
_entity.id
_entity.type
_entity.pdbx_description
1 polymer ?
#
loop_
_entity_poly.entity_id
_entity_poly.type
_entity_poly.pdbx_seq_one_letter_code
_entity_poly.pdbx_strand_id
1 'polypeptide(L)'
;MKQPYRILIDTLLLQYHTKATNLQSASAVAPEVRQVSLNDYAFRLCIGLTGLLSTAEAAGDGPAATVIDSLIIRCNNGDIPQPEQRR
;
A
#
# COMPACT_ATOMS: atom_id res chain seq x y z
N MET A 1 -12.10 4.07 -11.94
CA MET A 1 -12.09 4.18 -10.47
C MET A 1 -12.40 5.61 -10.06
N LYS A 2 -13.25 5.83 -9.05
CA LYS A 2 -13.60 7.18 -8.55
C LYS A 2 -12.38 7.85 -7.90
N GLN A 3 -12.35 9.18 -7.95
CA GLN A 3 -11.24 9.99 -7.41
C GLN A 3 -10.90 9.70 -5.94
N PRO A 4 -11.86 9.49 -5.03
CA PRO A 4 -11.53 9.21 -3.63
C PRO A 4 -10.71 7.93 -3.43
N TYR A 5 -11.02 6.85 -4.17
CA TYR A 5 -10.25 5.61 -4.08
C TYR A 5 -8.80 5.81 -4.52
N ARG A 6 -8.59 6.55 -5.61
CA ARG A 6 -7.23 6.88 -6.09
C ARG A 6 -6.44 7.65 -5.04
N ILE A 7 -7.03 8.69 -4.47
CA ILE A 7 -6.40 9.50 -3.40
C ILE A 7 -6.00 8.61 -2.22
N LEU A 8 -6.87 7.71 -1.79
CA LEU A 8 -6.60 6.83 -0.65
C LEU A 8 -5.51 5.81 -0.97
N ILE A 9 -5.54 5.20 -2.17
CA ILE A 9 -4.50 4.28 -2.64
C ILE A 9 -3.14 4.99 -2.69
N ASP A 10 -3.07 6.16 -3.32
CA ASP A 10 -1.82 6.94 -3.42
C ASP A 10 -1.29 7.33 -2.04
N THR A 11 -2.19 7.67 -1.11
CA THR A 11 -1.81 8.01 0.26
C THR A 11 -1.20 6.80 0.97
N LEU A 12 -1.79 5.61 0.83
CA LEU A 12 -1.27 4.38 1.41
C LEU A 12 0.10 4.01 0.82
N LEU A 13 0.25 4.09 -0.50
CA LEU A 13 1.52 3.83 -1.20
C LEU A 13 2.60 4.83 -0.78
N LEU A 14 2.27 6.12 -0.70
CA LEU A 14 3.19 7.17 -0.26
C LEU A 14 3.66 6.92 1.18
N GLN A 15 2.75 6.54 2.09
CA GLN A 15 3.10 6.23 3.47
C GLN A 15 4.04 5.02 3.57
N TYR A 16 3.78 3.96 2.79
CA TYR A 16 4.68 2.81 2.70
C TYR A 16 6.09 3.24 2.24
N HIS A 17 6.19 3.91 1.09
CA HIS A 17 7.49 4.28 0.51
C HIS A 17 8.27 5.26 1.38
N THR A 18 7.58 6.21 2.01
CA THR A 18 8.20 7.15 2.97
C THR A 18 8.81 6.38 4.14
N LYS A 19 8.07 5.45 4.75
CA LYS A 19 8.55 4.65 5.88
C LYS A 19 9.71 3.74 5.47
N ALA A 20 9.59 3.06 4.32
CA ALA A 20 10.62 2.18 3.79
C ALA A 20 11.92 2.95 3.50
N THR A 21 11.83 4.11 2.85
CA THR A 21 12.98 4.97 2.56
C THR A 21 13.65 5.45 3.84
N ASN A 22 12.87 5.93 4.81
CA ASN A 22 13.41 6.38 6.09
C ASN A 22 14.14 5.25 6.81
N LEU A 23 13.56 4.06 6.85
CA LEU A 23 14.16 2.88 7.47
C LEU A 23 15.43 2.41 6.76
N GLN A 24 15.47 2.48 5.43
CA GLN A 24 16.66 2.17 4.63
C GLN A 24 17.79 3.17 4.87
N SER A 25 17.45 4.45 5.09
CA SER A 25 18.43 5.49 5.42
C SER A 25 18.95 5.43 6.86
N ALA A 26 18.28 4.67 7.74
CA ALA A 26 18.67 4.56 9.14
C ALA A 26 19.90 3.65 9.31
N SER A 27 21.02 4.25 9.74
CA SER A 27 22.30 3.57 9.97
C SER A 27 22.34 2.75 11.27
N ALA A 28 21.53 3.11 12.27
CA ALA A 28 21.51 2.49 13.60
C ALA A 28 20.47 1.36 13.75
N VAL A 29 20.09 0.70 12.65
CA VAL A 29 19.12 -0.41 12.65
C VAL A 29 19.81 -1.69 12.20
N ALA A 30 19.73 -2.74 13.03
CA ALA A 30 20.24 -4.06 12.71
C ALA A 30 19.56 -4.63 11.45
N PRO A 31 20.27 -5.38 10.59
CA PRO A 31 19.72 -5.92 9.33
C PRO A 31 18.43 -6.72 9.51
N GLU A 32 18.36 -7.55 10.54
CA GLU A 32 17.20 -8.42 10.83
C GLU A 32 15.98 -7.57 11.23
N VAL A 33 16.19 -6.55 12.06
CA VAL A 33 15.15 -5.60 12.47
C VAL A 33 14.66 -4.81 11.25
N ARG A 34 15.56 -4.41 10.35
CA ARG A 34 15.21 -3.73 9.09
C ARG A 34 14.30 -4.62 8.23
N GLN A 35 14.66 -5.89 8.05
CA GLN A 35 13.86 -6.81 7.24
C GLN A 35 12.47 -7.05 7.83
N VAL A 36 12.39 -7.30 9.14
CA VAL A 36 11.11 -7.50 9.84
C VAL A 36 10.23 -6.24 9.73
N SER A 37 10.83 -5.05 9.88
CA SER A 37 10.09 -3.79 9.77
C SER A 37 9.58 -3.52 8.34
N LEU A 38 10.37 -3.84 7.31
CA LEU A 38 9.91 -3.73 5.91
C LEU A 38 8.72 -4.66 5.63
N ASN A 39 8.76 -5.89 6.18
CA ASN A 39 7.65 -6.83 6.07
C ASN A 39 6.40 -6.31 6.79
N ASP A 40 6.54 -5.73 7.99
CA ASP A 40 5.43 -5.09 8.73
C ASP A 40 4.83 -3.91 7.93
N TYR A 41 5.65 -3.08 7.30
CA TYR A 41 5.15 -1.97 6.49
C TYR A 41 4.37 -2.46 5.27
N ALA A 42 4.84 -3.51 4.58
CA ALA A 42 4.11 -4.12 3.48
C ALA A 42 2.79 -4.75 3.95
N PHE A 43 2.80 -5.44 5.10
CA PHE A 43 1.60 -6.01 5.70
C PHE A 43 0.55 -4.94 6.05
N ARG A 44 0.96 -3.82 6.64
CA ARG A 44 0.06 -2.69 6.96
C ARG A 44 -0.51 -2.03 5.71
N LEU A 45 0.27 -1.92 4.64
CA LEU A 45 -0.22 -1.47 3.34
C LEU A 45 -1.36 -2.39 2.86
N CYS A 46 -1.15 -3.72 2.90
CA CYS A 46 -2.18 -4.67 2.51
C CYS A 46 -3.44 -4.57 3.37
N ILE A 47 -3.32 -4.39 4.69
CA ILE A 47 -4.48 -4.13 5.56
C ILE A 47 -5.27 -2.90 5.11
N GLY A 48 -4.59 -1.78 4.83
CA GLY A 48 -5.22 -0.55 4.37
C GLY A 48 -5.96 -0.73 3.04
N LEU A 49 -5.34 -1.45 2.10
CA LEU A 49 -5.96 -1.78 0.81
C LEU A 49 -7.16 -2.72 0.96
N THR A 50 -7.08 -3.73 1.84
CA THR A 50 -8.21 -4.62 2.12
C THR A 50 -9.39 -3.86 2.72
N GLY A 51 -9.16 -2.91 3.62
CA GLY A 51 -10.22 -2.03 4.14
C GLY A 51 -10.88 -1.21 3.02
N LEU A 52 -10.08 -0.76 2.04
CA LEU A 52 -10.61 -0.04 0.88
C LEU A 52 -11.41 -0.95 -0.07
N LEU A 53 -10.96 -2.20 -0.25
CA LEU A 53 -11.68 -3.23 -1.01
C LEU A 53 -13.07 -3.46 -0.39
N SER A 54 -13.14 -3.73 0.92
CA SER A 54 -14.42 -3.92 1.62
C SER A 54 -15.35 -2.71 1.48
N THR A 55 -14.78 -1.49 1.47
CA THR A 55 -15.55 -0.27 1.24
C THR A 55 -16.10 -0.19 -0.19
N ALA A 56 -15.31 -0.58 -1.19
CA ALA A 56 -15.75 -0.63 -2.59
C ALA A 56 -16.84 -1.69 -2.82
N GLU A 57 -16.68 -2.88 -2.24
CA GLU A 57 -17.68 -3.95 -2.28
C GLU A 57 -19.00 -3.52 -1.63
N ALA A 58 -18.94 -2.95 -0.42
CA ALA A 58 -20.13 -2.48 0.29
C ALA A 58 -20.85 -1.34 -0.46
N ALA A 59 -20.11 -0.53 -1.21
CA ALA A 59 -20.68 0.53 -2.05
C ALA A 59 -21.20 0.02 -3.41
N GLY A 60 -21.06 -1.28 -3.72
CA GLY A 60 -21.42 -1.85 -5.02
C GLY A 60 -20.51 -1.39 -6.17
N ASP A 61 -19.33 -0.85 -5.88
CA ASP A 61 -18.38 -0.37 -6.88
C ASP A 61 -17.46 -1.52 -7.34
N GLY A 62 -18.05 -2.50 -8.03
CA GLY A 62 -17.35 -3.69 -8.55
C GLY A 62 -16.08 -3.37 -9.36
N PRO A 63 -16.12 -2.40 -10.30
CA PRO A 63 -14.92 -2.01 -11.03
C PRO A 63 -13.79 -1.49 -10.15
N ALA A 64 -14.09 -0.73 -9.07
CA ALA A 64 -13.07 -0.31 -8.13
C ALA A 64 -12.56 -1.49 -7.30
N ALA A 65 -13.44 -2.37 -6.82
CA ALA A 65 -13.09 -3.56 -6.06
C ALA A 65 -12.10 -4.45 -6.82
N THR A 66 -12.37 -4.77 -8.10
CA THR A 66 -11.46 -5.58 -8.93
C THR A 66 -10.06 -4.97 -9.07
N VAL A 67 -9.98 -3.64 -9.21
CA VAL A 67 -8.67 -2.95 -9.32
C VAL A 67 -7.93 -2.97 -7.99
N ILE A 68 -8.63 -2.76 -6.87
CA ILE A 68 -8.02 -2.80 -5.53
C ILE A 68 -7.55 -4.22 -5.19
N ASP A 69 -8.34 -5.24 -5.51
CA ASP A 69 -7.98 -6.65 -5.30
C ASP A 69 -6.72 -7.04 -6.10
N SER A 70 -6.67 -6.65 -7.38
CA SER A 70 -5.48 -6.83 -8.22
C SER A 70 -4.23 -6.15 -7.63
N LEU A 71 -4.40 -4.96 -7.03
CA LEU A 71 -3.33 -4.25 -6.35
C LEU A 71 -2.87 -4.98 -5.08
N ILE A 72 -3.78 -5.52 -4.28
CA ILE A 72 -3.45 -6.32 -3.09
C ILE A 72 -2.61 -7.55 -3.49
N ILE A 73 -3.00 -8.26 -4.55
CA ILE A 73 -2.25 -9.41 -5.07
C ILE A 73 -0.83 -9.01 -5.46
N ARG A 74 -0.65 -7.88 -6.15
CA ARG A 74 0.68 -7.37 -6.51
C ARG A 74 1.52 -7.06 -5.27
N CYS A 75 0.97 -6.30 -4.31
CA CYS A 75 1.66 -5.96 -3.07
C CYS A 75 2.08 -7.19 -2.25
N ASN A 76 1.21 -8.21 -2.16
CA ASN A 76 1.52 -9.47 -1.48
C ASN A 76 2.64 -10.25 -2.15
N ASN A 77 2.84 -10.09 -3.46
CA ASN A 77 3.96 -10.67 -4.20
C ASN A 77 5.23 -9.80 -4.15
N GLY A 78 5.24 -8.72 -3.35
CA GLY A 78 6.38 -7.81 -3.22
C GLY A 78 6.48 -6.75 -4.33
N ASP A 79 5.56 -6.75 -5.30
CA ASP A 79 5.45 -5.69 -6.31
C ASP A 79 4.62 -4.53 -5.76
N ILE A 80 5.29 -3.60 -5.08
CA ILE A 80 4.64 -2.43 -4.48
C ILE A 80 4.82 -1.22 -5.42
N PRO A 81 3.75 -0.80 -6.13
CA PRO A 81 3.84 0.29 -7.10
C PRO A 81 4.13 1.63 -6.42
N GLN A 82 4.68 2.57 -7.20
CA GLN A 82 4.81 3.96 -6.79
C GLN A 82 3.42 4.65 -6.78
N PRO A 83 3.17 5.61 -5.87
CA PRO A 83 1.97 6.43 -5.93
C PRO A 83 1.95 7.24 -7.23
N GLU A 84 0.77 7.50 -7.79
CA GLU A 84 0.65 8.38 -8.94
C GLU A 84 1.10 9.80 -8.53
N GLN A 85 2.13 10.33 -9.20
CA GLN A 85 2.59 11.70 -8.96
C GLN A 85 1.45 12.67 -9.29
N ARG A 86 0.92 13.37 -8.27
CA ARG A 86 0.02 14.51 -8.47
C ARG A 86 0.80 15.59 -9.23
N ARG A 87 0.65 15.64 -10.55
CA ARG A 87 0.96 16.85 -11.34
C ARG A 87 -0.20 17.82 -11.23
#